data_AF-A0A9X3BPE5-F1
#
_entry.id   AF-A0A9X3BPE5-F1
#
_cell.length_a   1.000
_cell.length_b   1.000
_cell.length_c   1.000
_cell.angle_alpha   90.00
_cell.angle_beta   90.00
_cell.angle_gamma   90.00
#
_symmetry.space_group_name_H-M   'P 1'
#
loop_
_entity.id
_entity.type
_entity.pdbx_description
1 polymer ?
#
loop_
_entity_poly.entity_id
_entity_poly.type
_entity_poly.pdbx_seq_one_letter_code
_entity_poly.pdbx_strand_id
1 'polypeptide(L)'
;MVEFDWRERPQASPWGGFFIQSRAGRHRNNFEVVIPWPDGGIAHFYRDNDDAAALQWYGPTLFAQESHYQGVSVTESDFMSYQGTPTKNLEVVAVRQDGALEHWWRENGGALTWHLGSQIAQGCTGVPAITYSGAMFKDIPLVPGAHRDAHEAGLFHLVVANELGGWTYYIKSTDEGSAWTRVPGFPGKLKPEEYIGRQIAGGKLVGMGIILSTAFATSTQTTYKDIWEDRSCTRRGNTYIIAGSEQNALQIWCCSSAYLDQLAPGGVNCEWISADTVTKPAPETQSEELRAYFGRPSIIQGDYNQDDSGLFDDGHYGNFELVSPLKSGGLLHRARNVGIPHNPVGGLTEGWGPGTRFGGDALYDEVSLIQSNYGGEHGNLELVARNRCQFGFEFFWRVGDVWNGPIYVGREGGAVRLGTNAQALKVLSGTLTPEDTLKALSSVNILTSVEPVSDMVAWLGDRDTPYPALADALLRLTVTRRLAAPVFIDVIRGFYEGDLGQPSPRDIAEVHDDHLRIAVLKASNENNGTEIATFEDLLVGSS
;
A
#
# COMPACT_ATOMS: atom_id res chain seq x y z
N MET A 1 -8.40 -35.75 2.86
CA MET A 1 -8.63 -34.31 3.02
C MET A 1 -7.99 -33.65 1.82
N VAL A 2 -8.77 -33.04 0.94
CA VAL A 2 -8.22 -32.28 -0.19
C VAL A 2 -7.80 -30.94 0.41
N GLU A 3 -6.49 -30.75 0.50
CA GLU A 3 -5.87 -29.51 0.91
C GLU A 3 -5.98 -28.61 -0.33
N PHE A 4 -6.99 -27.75 -0.36
CA PHE A 4 -7.12 -26.76 -1.42
C PHE A 4 -5.98 -25.75 -1.23
N ASP A 5 -4.85 -25.98 -1.90
CA ASP A 5 -3.97 -24.85 -2.22
C ASP A 5 -4.83 -23.90 -3.04
N TRP A 6 -5.13 -22.72 -2.52
CA TRP A 6 -5.96 -21.75 -3.25
C TRP A 6 -5.29 -21.33 -4.57
N ARG A 7 -3.98 -21.57 -4.73
CA ARG A 7 -3.27 -21.44 -6.01
C ARG A 7 -3.68 -22.46 -7.06
N GLU A 8 -4.45 -23.49 -6.70
CA GLU A 8 -5.13 -24.32 -7.70
C GLU A 8 -6.13 -23.49 -8.52
N ARG A 9 -6.71 -22.43 -7.93
CA ARG A 9 -7.60 -21.45 -8.58
C ARG A 9 -7.36 -20.05 -8.00
N PRO A 10 -6.21 -19.41 -8.33
CA PRO A 10 -5.91 -18.10 -7.81
C PRO A 10 -6.85 -17.06 -8.44
N GLN A 11 -7.37 -16.12 -7.64
CA GLN A 11 -8.26 -15.04 -8.12
C GLN A 11 -7.50 -13.83 -8.67
N ALA A 12 -6.17 -13.82 -8.53
CA ALA A 12 -5.32 -12.77 -9.07
C ALA A 12 -3.94 -13.32 -9.39
N SER A 13 -3.28 -12.65 -10.33
CA SER A 13 -1.89 -12.88 -10.67
C SER A 13 -0.96 -12.41 -9.53
N PRO A 14 0.29 -12.89 -9.41
CA PRO A 14 1.20 -12.43 -8.36
C PRO A 14 1.35 -10.91 -8.34
N TRP A 15 1.20 -10.33 -7.15
CA TRP A 15 1.27 -8.88 -6.91
C TRP A 15 2.29 -8.55 -5.81
N GLY A 16 2.70 -7.28 -5.76
CA GLY A 16 3.53 -6.74 -4.69
C GLY A 16 2.81 -5.67 -3.88
N GLY A 17 2.94 -5.76 -2.57
CA GLY A 17 2.18 -4.94 -1.62
C GLY A 17 2.65 -5.17 -0.19
N PHE A 18 1.96 -4.59 0.77
CA PHE A 18 2.19 -4.83 2.20
C PHE A 18 1.00 -5.53 2.87
N PHE A 19 0.08 -6.04 2.05
CA PHE A 19 -1.09 -6.83 2.41
C PHE A 19 -1.21 -8.04 1.46
N ILE A 20 -1.36 -9.23 2.03
CA ILE A 20 -1.59 -10.49 1.29
C ILE A 20 -2.67 -11.34 1.97
N GLN A 21 -3.20 -12.32 1.23
CA GLN A 21 -3.86 -13.49 1.82
C GLN A 21 -2.87 -14.66 1.82
N SER A 22 -2.44 -15.12 2.99
CA SER A 22 -1.49 -16.23 3.16
C SER A 22 -2.20 -17.58 3.19
N ARG A 23 -1.46 -18.68 3.06
CA ARG A 23 -2.01 -20.05 3.28
C ARG A 23 -2.13 -20.42 4.76
N ALA A 24 -1.85 -19.48 5.68
CA ALA A 24 -2.09 -19.70 7.11
C ALA A 24 -3.60 -19.73 7.40
N GLY A 25 -4.04 -20.49 8.40
CA GLY A 25 -5.46 -20.79 8.61
C GLY A 25 -5.84 -22.16 8.04
N ARG A 26 -7.02 -22.66 8.43
CA ARG A 26 -7.49 -24.02 8.19
C ARG A 26 -8.43 -24.13 7.00
N HIS A 27 -9.27 -23.13 6.76
CA HIS A 27 -10.33 -23.19 5.75
C HIS A 27 -10.42 -21.95 4.86
N ARG A 28 -10.12 -20.76 5.39
CA ARG A 28 -10.37 -19.50 4.67
C ARG A 28 -9.16 -18.63 4.43
N ASN A 29 -7.97 -19.06 4.85
CA ASN A 29 -6.69 -18.38 4.65
C ASN A 29 -6.63 -16.99 5.31
N ASN A 30 -5.59 -16.70 6.07
CA ASN A 30 -5.48 -15.46 6.83
C ASN A 30 -5.10 -14.28 5.96
N PHE A 31 -5.54 -13.10 6.38
CA PHE A 31 -4.99 -11.85 5.89
C PHE A 31 -3.75 -11.50 6.69
N GLU A 32 -2.70 -11.06 6.03
CA GLU A 32 -1.42 -10.68 6.66
C GLU A 32 -1.05 -9.28 6.21
N VAL A 33 -0.70 -8.41 7.15
CA VAL A 33 -0.28 -7.03 6.90
C VAL A 33 1.03 -6.77 7.61
N VAL A 34 1.97 -6.13 6.92
CA VAL A 34 3.19 -5.59 7.54
C VAL A 34 3.28 -4.10 7.29
N ILE A 35 3.66 -3.31 8.29
CA ILE A 35 3.82 -1.86 8.14
C ILE A 35 5.06 -1.39 8.89
N PRO A 36 5.73 -0.31 8.46
CA PRO A 36 6.70 0.36 9.31
C PRO A 36 5.98 0.85 10.57
N TRP A 37 6.56 0.61 11.75
CA TRP A 37 5.96 1.05 13.00
C TRP A 37 6.55 2.41 13.42
N PRO A 38 5.72 3.41 13.79
CA PRO A 38 6.23 4.76 14.08
C PRO A 38 7.30 4.80 15.17
N ASP A 39 7.20 3.95 16.21
CA ASP A 39 8.16 3.86 17.31
C ASP A 39 9.45 3.09 16.96
N GLY A 40 9.56 2.58 15.73
CA GLY A 40 10.68 1.75 15.28
C GLY A 40 10.28 0.29 15.04
N GLY A 41 11.03 -0.35 14.16
CA GLY A 41 10.77 -1.69 13.65
C GLY A 41 9.63 -1.76 12.64
N ILE A 42 9.18 -3.00 12.45
CA ILE A 42 8.12 -3.36 11.52
C ILE A 42 7.06 -4.11 12.33
N ALA A 43 5.81 -3.69 12.18
CA ALA A 43 4.67 -4.33 12.80
C ALA A 43 4.02 -5.32 11.84
N HIS A 44 3.79 -6.53 12.32
CA HIS A 44 3.02 -7.55 11.65
C HIS A 44 1.64 -7.69 12.31
N PHE A 45 0.61 -7.79 11.47
CA PHE A 45 -0.77 -8.05 11.84
C PHE A 45 -1.32 -9.19 11.01
N TYR A 46 -2.28 -9.94 11.56
CA TYR A 46 -3.04 -10.89 10.78
C TYR A 46 -4.52 -10.86 11.15
N ARG A 47 -5.39 -11.19 10.20
CA ARG A 47 -6.81 -11.45 10.47
C ARG A 47 -7.05 -12.95 10.44
N ASP A 48 -7.56 -13.49 11.54
CA ASP A 48 -8.07 -14.86 11.53
C ASP A 48 -9.37 -14.89 10.74
N ASN A 49 -9.30 -15.61 9.63
CA ASN A 49 -10.36 -15.70 8.65
C ASN A 49 -11.23 -16.95 8.82
N ASP A 50 -10.82 -17.91 9.65
CA ASP A 50 -11.59 -19.13 9.89
C ASP A 50 -12.79 -18.88 10.80
N ASP A 51 -12.68 -17.95 11.76
CA ASP A 51 -13.82 -17.46 12.53
C ASP A 51 -14.56 -16.36 11.78
N ALA A 52 -15.44 -16.78 10.87
CA ALA A 52 -16.23 -15.87 10.04
C ALA A 52 -17.17 -14.94 10.83
N ALA A 53 -17.48 -15.25 12.09
CA ALA A 53 -18.31 -14.39 12.93
C ALA A 53 -17.50 -13.29 13.60
N ALA A 54 -16.25 -13.59 13.99
CA ALA A 54 -15.36 -12.63 14.64
C ALA A 54 -14.58 -11.76 13.63
N LEU A 55 -14.06 -12.38 12.56
CA LEU A 55 -13.10 -11.79 11.60
C LEU A 55 -12.07 -10.89 12.29
N GLN A 56 -11.51 -11.41 13.37
CA GLN A 56 -10.72 -10.63 14.31
C GLN A 56 -9.30 -10.42 13.77
N TRP A 57 -8.83 -9.17 13.85
CA TRP A 57 -7.42 -8.84 13.66
C TRP A 57 -6.61 -9.14 14.92
N TYR A 58 -5.34 -9.47 14.74
CA TYR A 58 -4.34 -9.72 15.77
C TYR A 58 -3.06 -8.95 15.45
N GLY A 59 -2.29 -8.64 16.49
CA GLY A 59 -1.06 -7.84 16.42
C GLY A 59 -1.11 -6.59 17.30
N PRO A 60 -0.16 -5.66 17.16
CA PRO A 60 1.06 -5.83 16.36
C PRO A 60 2.02 -6.83 17.01
N THR A 61 2.62 -7.71 16.21
CA THR A 61 3.88 -8.36 16.56
C THR A 61 5.02 -7.55 15.95
N LEU A 62 5.89 -6.99 16.78
CA LEU A 62 6.99 -6.15 16.33
C LEU A 62 8.27 -6.97 16.08
N PHE A 63 8.94 -6.70 14.96
CA PHE A 63 10.27 -7.20 14.65
C PHE A 63 11.16 -6.09 14.10
N ALA A 64 12.46 -6.35 13.95
CA ALA A 64 13.44 -5.37 13.45
C ALA A 64 13.49 -4.05 14.24
N GLN A 65 13.22 -4.10 15.56
CA GLN A 65 12.98 -2.93 16.41
C GLN A 65 14.20 -1.99 16.59
N GLU A 66 15.40 -2.43 16.20
CA GLU A 66 16.64 -1.66 16.28
C GLU A 66 16.79 -0.60 15.17
N SER A 67 15.78 -0.43 14.30
CA SER A 67 15.86 0.47 13.14
C SER A 67 14.49 1.06 12.79
N HIS A 68 14.50 2.21 12.10
CA HIS A 68 13.29 2.81 11.53
C HIS A 68 13.22 2.54 10.03
N TYR A 69 12.02 2.23 9.56
CA TYR A 69 11.74 1.88 8.17
C TYR A 69 10.84 2.93 7.54
N GLN A 70 11.09 3.22 6.26
CA GLN A 70 10.30 4.15 5.46
C GLN A 70 9.26 3.45 4.58
N GLY A 71 9.40 2.14 4.39
CA GLY A 71 8.50 1.35 3.56
C GLY A 71 8.82 -0.14 3.60
N VAL A 72 7.79 -0.97 3.45
CA VAL A 72 7.89 -2.43 3.48
C VAL A 72 7.02 -3.07 2.39
N SER A 73 7.32 -4.32 2.05
CA SER A 73 6.46 -5.15 1.21
C SER A 73 6.56 -6.60 1.66
N VAL A 74 5.45 -7.34 1.60
CA VAL A 74 5.36 -8.75 1.99
C VAL A 74 4.86 -9.60 0.83
N THR A 75 5.37 -10.82 0.76
CA THR A 75 4.83 -11.91 -0.04
C THR A 75 4.93 -13.22 0.74
N GLU A 76 4.31 -14.29 0.25
CA GLU A 76 4.42 -15.63 0.83
C GLU A 76 5.15 -16.54 -0.14
N SER A 77 6.27 -17.12 0.31
CA SER A 77 7.08 -18.04 -0.50
C SER A 77 6.55 -19.47 -0.46
N ASP A 78 7.24 -20.39 -1.10
CA ASP A 78 7.03 -21.84 -0.93
C ASP A 78 7.98 -22.46 0.11
N PHE A 79 8.87 -21.66 0.69
CA PHE A 79 9.80 -22.14 1.71
C PHE A 79 9.03 -22.67 2.91
N MET A 80 9.44 -23.86 3.35
CA MET A 80 8.93 -24.52 4.55
C MET A 80 10.04 -24.57 5.58
N SER A 81 9.87 -23.88 6.69
CA SER A 81 10.78 -24.00 7.82
C SER A 81 10.66 -25.34 8.54
N TYR A 82 9.51 -26.01 8.45
CA TYR A 82 9.24 -27.29 9.09
C TYR A 82 8.65 -28.27 8.08
N GLN A 83 9.28 -29.42 7.92
CA GLN A 83 8.77 -30.46 7.02
C GLN A 83 7.38 -30.94 7.47
N GLY A 84 6.48 -31.12 6.50
CA GLY A 84 5.12 -31.60 6.74
C GLY A 84 4.15 -30.57 7.32
N THR A 85 4.54 -29.29 7.46
CA THR A 85 3.60 -28.21 7.77
C THR A 85 3.01 -27.61 6.49
N PRO A 86 1.70 -27.30 6.47
CA PRO A 86 1.07 -26.73 5.28
C PRO A 86 1.40 -25.25 5.09
N THR A 87 1.81 -24.57 6.16
CA THR A 87 2.08 -23.12 6.18
C THR A 87 3.46 -22.81 5.63
N LYS A 88 3.56 -21.85 4.72
CA LYS A 88 4.83 -21.43 4.11
C LYS A 88 5.30 -20.10 4.69
N ASN A 89 6.57 -19.78 4.53
CA ASN A 89 7.18 -18.60 5.13
C ASN A 89 6.64 -17.30 4.55
N LEU A 90 6.57 -16.27 5.41
CA LEU A 90 6.40 -14.90 4.95
C LEU A 90 7.76 -14.31 4.61
N GLU A 91 7.83 -13.57 3.51
CA GLU A 91 9.02 -12.89 3.03
C GLU A 91 8.73 -11.39 3.00
N VAL A 92 9.60 -10.60 3.62
CA VAL A 92 9.45 -9.15 3.73
C VAL A 92 10.71 -8.48 3.17
N VAL A 93 10.50 -7.45 2.37
CA VAL A 93 11.55 -6.49 2.04
C VAL A 93 11.23 -5.16 2.69
N ALA A 94 12.25 -4.49 3.20
CA ALA A 94 12.06 -3.25 3.95
C ALA A 94 13.18 -2.26 3.62
N VAL A 95 12.82 -1.01 3.37
CA VAL A 95 13.79 0.07 3.21
C VAL A 95 13.88 0.82 4.53
N ARG A 96 15.08 0.83 5.11
CA ARG A 96 15.42 1.62 6.29
C ARG A 96 15.52 3.10 5.94
N GLN A 97 15.35 3.96 6.93
CA GLN A 97 15.48 5.41 6.76
C GLN A 97 16.88 5.86 6.30
N ASP A 98 17.92 5.05 6.54
CA ASP A 98 19.28 5.28 6.02
C ASP A 98 19.50 4.77 4.59
N GLY A 99 18.46 4.23 3.95
CA GLY A 99 18.47 3.74 2.58
C GLY A 99 18.98 2.31 2.40
N ALA A 100 19.21 1.55 3.47
CA ALA A 100 19.48 0.12 3.38
C ALA A 100 18.21 -0.66 3.02
N LEU A 101 18.28 -1.51 2.01
CA LEU A 101 17.21 -2.44 1.63
C LEU A 101 17.51 -3.81 2.24
N GLU A 102 16.64 -4.27 3.13
CA GLU A 102 16.80 -5.53 3.87
C GLU A 102 15.74 -6.55 3.47
N HIS A 103 16.12 -7.82 3.49
CA HIS A 103 15.23 -8.97 3.40
C HIS A 103 15.06 -9.60 4.79
N TRP A 104 13.82 -9.80 5.18
CA TRP A 104 13.38 -10.46 6.40
C TRP A 104 12.46 -11.62 6.05
N TRP A 105 12.39 -12.63 6.90
CA TRP A 105 11.46 -13.74 6.71
C TRP A 105 10.93 -14.25 8.05
N ARG A 106 9.71 -14.78 8.05
CA ARG A 106 9.09 -15.41 9.22
C ARG A 106 8.99 -16.91 9.01
N GLU A 107 9.53 -17.70 9.92
CA GLU A 107 9.21 -19.13 9.94
C GLU A 107 7.73 -19.33 10.25
N ASN A 108 7.08 -20.19 9.47
CA ASN A 108 5.69 -20.57 9.69
C ASN A 108 5.58 -22.06 10.00
N GLY A 109 4.66 -22.39 10.91
CA GLY A 109 4.48 -23.76 11.41
C GLY A 109 5.30 -24.10 12.65
N GLY A 110 6.10 -23.16 13.17
CA GLY A 110 6.85 -23.26 14.41
C GLY A 110 6.50 -22.17 15.43
N ALA A 111 7.51 -21.43 15.90
CA ALA A 111 7.39 -20.38 16.91
C ALA A 111 6.97 -19.00 16.33
N LEU A 112 6.80 -18.88 15.01
CA LEU A 112 6.47 -17.65 14.29
C LEU A 112 7.55 -16.55 14.42
N THR A 113 8.82 -16.97 14.46
CA THR A 113 9.97 -16.07 14.64
C THR A 113 10.35 -15.33 13.35
N TRP A 114 10.67 -14.04 13.47
CA TRP A 114 11.21 -13.22 12.38
C TRP A 114 12.75 -13.28 12.36
N HIS A 115 13.31 -13.39 11.16
CA HIS A 115 14.73 -13.51 10.91
C HIS A 115 15.19 -12.48 9.87
N LEU A 116 16.33 -11.85 10.11
CA LEU A 116 17.03 -11.09 9.07
C LEU A 116 17.68 -12.09 8.11
N GLY A 117 17.33 -12.02 6.84
CA GLY A 117 17.93 -12.83 5.78
C GLY A 117 19.22 -12.19 5.26
N SER A 118 19.13 -10.97 4.74
CA SER A 118 20.27 -10.25 4.17
C SER A 118 19.99 -8.77 3.97
N GLN A 119 21.06 -7.96 3.85
CA GLN A 119 20.95 -6.64 3.21
C GLN A 119 21.14 -6.83 1.70
N ILE A 120 20.14 -6.41 0.92
CA ILE A 120 20.11 -6.53 -0.55
C ILE A 120 20.90 -5.40 -1.21
N ALA A 121 20.71 -4.16 -0.74
CA ALA A 121 21.25 -2.97 -1.37
C ALA A 121 21.40 -1.78 -0.39
N GLN A 122 22.00 -0.70 -0.88
CA GLN A 122 22.12 0.61 -0.22
C GLN A 122 21.67 1.70 -1.21
N GLY A 123 21.25 2.87 -0.70
CA GLY A 123 20.86 4.01 -1.54
C GLY A 123 19.43 3.91 -2.09
N CYS A 124 18.55 3.21 -1.36
CA CYS A 124 17.13 3.09 -1.69
C CYS A 124 16.32 4.22 -1.02
N THR A 125 15.34 4.81 -1.70
CA THR A 125 14.68 6.05 -1.24
C THR A 125 13.15 6.02 -1.24
N GLY A 126 12.51 4.99 -1.78
CA GLY A 126 11.04 4.83 -1.77
C GLY A 126 10.56 3.55 -1.08
N VAL A 127 9.24 3.34 -1.07
CA VAL A 127 8.62 2.10 -0.59
C VAL A 127 8.83 0.98 -1.62
N PRO A 128 9.43 -0.17 -1.25
CA PRO A 128 9.71 -1.27 -2.18
C PRO A 128 8.45 -2.08 -2.51
N ALA A 129 8.50 -2.91 -3.55
CA ALA A 129 7.50 -3.94 -3.81
C ALA A 129 8.17 -5.28 -4.14
N ILE A 130 7.76 -6.34 -3.46
CA ILE A 130 8.17 -7.73 -3.72
C ILE A 130 6.96 -8.58 -4.13
N THR A 131 7.15 -9.46 -5.10
CA THR A 131 6.19 -10.52 -5.44
C THR A 131 6.94 -11.84 -5.66
N TYR A 132 6.23 -12.96 -5.48
CA TYR A 132 6.78 -14.30 -5.64
C TYR A 132 5.96 -15.07 -6.69
N SER A 133 6.66 -15.68 -7.64
CA SER A 133 6.01 -16.41 -8.73
C SER A 133 5.65 -17.85 -8.40
N GLY A 134 5.83 -18.31 -7.15
CA GLY A 134 5.70 -19.73 -6.79
C GLY A 134 6.60 -20.67 -7.59
N ALA A 135 6.44 -21.97 -7.36
CA ALA A 135 7.23 -23.04 -7.96
C ALA A 135 6.34 -24.17 -8.48
N MET A 136 6.73 -24.78 -9.60
CA MET A 136 6.07 -25.97 -10.13
C MET A 136 6.34 -27.18 -9.24
N PHE A 137 5.27 -27.90 -8.89
CA PHE A 137 5.39 -29.24 -8.31
C PHE A 137 5.91 -30.23 -9.36
N LYS A 138 6.86 -31.09 -8.98
CA LYS A 138 7.38 -32.13 -9.88
C LYS A 138 6.48 -33.36 -9.84
N ASP A 139 5.60 -33.54 -10.83
CA ASP A 139 4.89 -34.81 -10.99
C ASP A 139 5.87 -35.92 -11.42
N ILE A 140 6.10 -36.94 -10.57
CA ILE A 140 6.71 -38.22 -10.96
C ILE A 140 5.58 -39.23 -11.22
N PRO A 141 5.32 -39.62 -12.47
CA PRO A 141 4.12 -40.37 -12.88
C PRO A 141 3.90 -41.77 -12.24
N LEU A 142 4.86 -42.29 -11.47
CA LEU A 142 4.90 -43.70 -11.07
C LEU A 142 4.65 -43.99 -9.59
N VAL A 143 4.50 -42.97 -8.72
CA VAL A 143 4.27 -43.21 -7.28
C VAL A 143 3.18 -42.27 -6.74
N PRO A 144 1.94 -42.77 -6.56
CA PRO A 144 0.89 -42.04 -5.88
C PRO A 144 1.34 -41.66 -4.46
N GLY A 145 1.37 -40.36 -4.15
CA GLY A 145 1.70 -39.86 -2.81
C GLY A 145 3.18 -39.48 -2.58
N ALA A 146 4.07 -39.61 -3.56
CA ALA A 146 5.48 -39.21 -3.41
C ALA A 146 5.74 -37.69 -3.54
N HIS A 147 4.69 -36.86 -3.72
CA HIS A 147 4.74 -35.61 -4.51
C HIS A 147 4.46 -34.28 -3.81
N ARG A 148 4.44 -34.23 -2.48
CA ARG A 148 3.98 -32.99 -1.82
C ARG A 148 5.10 -32.00 -1.49
N ASP A 149 6.36 -32.46 -1.52
CA ASP A 149 7.51 -31.68 -1.04
C ASP A 149 8.57 -31.39 -2.13
N ALA A 150 8.48 -32.00 -3.32
CA ALA A 150 9.46 -31.80 -4.40
C ALA A 150 8.96 -30.76 -5.42
N HIS A 151 9.64 -29.61 -5.43
CA HIS A 151 9.34 -28.48 -6.32
C HIS A 151 10.52 -28.15 -7.24
N GLU A 152 10.23 -27.47 -8.35
CA GLU A 152 11.22 -26.63 -9.02
C GLU A 152 11.52 -25.39 -8.17
N ALA A 153 12.49 -24.56 -8.56
CA ALA A 153 12.67 -23.29 -7.88
C ALA A 153 11.68 -22.25 -8.41
N GLY A 154 11.20 -21.35 -7.56
CA GLY A 154 10.47 -20.15 -7.98
C GLY A 154 11.34 -18.91 -8.01
N LEU A 155 10.75 -17.77 -8.36
CA LEU A 155 11.44 -16.48 -8.49
C LEU A 155 10.77 -15.41 -7.64
N PHE A 156 11.58 -14.70 -6.84
CA PHE A 156 11.22 -13.42 -6.27
C PHE A 156 11.52 -12.30 -7.26
N HIS A 157 10.59 -11.37 -7.38
CA HIS A 157 10.73 -10.14 -8.15
C HIS A 157 10.60 -8.95 -7.20
N LEU A 158 11.57 -8.05 -7.25
CA LEU A 158 11.67 -6.92 -6.34
C LEU A 158 11.95 -5.64 -7.11
N VAL A 159 11.19 -4.59 -6.84
CA VAL A 159 11.44 -3.24 -7.35
C VAL A 159 11.52 -2.25 -6.19
N VAL A 160 12.44 -1.29 -6.29
CA VAL A 160 12.60 -0.22 -5.31
C VAL A 160 13.06 1.07 -6.01
N ALA A 161 12.61 2.22 -5.52
CA ALA A 161 13.14 3.52 -5.96
C ALA A 161 14.57 3.73 -5.41
N ASN A 162 15.43 4.38 -6.20
CA ASN A 162 16.82 4.63 -5.86
C ASN A 162 17.13 6.13 -5.70
N GLU A 163 18.24 6.44 -5.06
CA GLU A 163 18.69 7.82 -4.80
C GLU A 163 18.96 8.67 -6.06
N LEU A 164 19.15 8.02 -7.22
CA LEU A 164 19.31 8.68 -8.50
C LEU A 164 17.98 9.20 -9.09
N GLY A 165 16.86 8.94 -8.42
CA GLY A 165 15.52 9.33 -8.88
C GLY A 165 14.88 8.30 -9.82
N GLY A 166 15.54 7.14 -10.02
CA GLY A 166 15.03 6.02 -10.80
C GLY A 166 14.48 4.89 -9.94
N TRP A 167 14.35 3.72 -10.55
CA TRP A 167 14.10 2.47 -9.84
C TRP A 167 15.14 1.42 -10.19
N THR A 168 15.31 0.45 -9.29
CA THR A 168 16.17 -0.73 -9.47
C THR A 168 15.31 -1.97 -9.33
N TYR A 169 15.53 -2.94 -10.22
CA TYR A 169 14.84 -4.22 -10.23
C TYR A 169 15.81 -5.35 -9.85
N TYR A 170 15.35 -6.26 -9.01
CA TYR A 170 16.10 -7.42 -8.55
C TYR A 170 15.28 -8.70 -8.76
N ILE A 171 15.98 -9.79 -9.04
CA ILE A 171 15.42 -11.13 -9.07
C ILE A 171 16.24 -12.02 -8.14
N LYS A 172 15.58 -12.98 -7.48
CA LYS A 172 16.25 -14.05 -6.73
C LYS A 172 15.51 -15.37 -6.95
N SER A 173 16.26 -16.44 -7.23
CA SER A 173 15.70 -17.79 -7.28
C SER A 173 15.58 -18.41 -5.88
N THR A 174 14.66 -19.36 -5.70
CA THR A 174 14.60 -20.18 -4.48
C THR A 174 15.60 -21.35 -4.48
N ASP A 175 16.38 -21.52 -5.55
CA ASP A 175 17.50 -22.47 -5.54
C ASP A 175 18.47 -22.16 -4.38
N GLU A 176 19.01 -23.23 -3.80
CA GLU A 176 20.04 -23.13 -2.78
C GLU A 176 21.24 -22.31 -3.28
N GLY A 177 21.70 -21.36 -2.47
CA GLY A 177 22.82 -20.48 -2.80
C GLY A 177 22.51 -19.33 -3.78
N SER A 178 21.26 -19.20 -4.26
CA SER A 178 20.88 -18.07 -5.11
C SER A 178 20.93 -16.74 -4.33
N ALA A 179 21.54 -15.72 -4.94
CA ALA A 179 21.63 -14.36 -4.40
C ALA A 179 20.70 -13.39 -5.15
N TRP A 180 20.32 -12.31 -4.47
CA TRP A 180 19.63 -11.20 -5.13
C TRP A 180 20.49 -10.61 -6.24
N THR A 181 19.97 -10.63 -7.46
CA THR A 181 20.67 -10.18 -8.66
C THR A 181 19.96 -8.97 -9.23
N ARG A 182 20.70 -7.87 -9.38
CA ARG A 182 20.19 -6.66 -10.04
C ARG A 182 20.00 -6.93 -11.53
N VAL A 183 18.84 -6.59 -12.05
CA VAL A 183 18.54 -6.61 -13.48
C VAL A 183 18.86 -5.22 -14.06
N PRO A 184 19.62 -5.14 -15.16
CA PRO A 184 19.77 -3.91 -15.92
C PRO A 184 18.40 -3.29 -16.29
N GLY A 185 18.35 -1.96 -16.34
CA GLY A 185 17.15 -1.23 -16.80
C GLY A 185 16.90 -1.39 -18.30
N PHE A 186 16.38 -0.36 -18.96
CA PHE A 186 16.08 -0.40 -20.41
C PHE A 186 17.31 -0.79 -21.25
N PRO A 187 17.21 -1.77 -22.16
CA PRO A 187 18.27 -2.05 -23.11
C PRO A 187 18.55 -0.86 -24.02
N GLY A 188 19.81 -0.43 -24.07
CA GLY A 188 20.36 0.35 -25.18
C GLY A 188 19.97 1.82 -25.35
N LYS A 189 19.10 2.46 -24.53
CA LYS A 189 18.79 3.90 -24.74
C LYS A 189 18.69 4.82 -23.52
N LEU A 190 18.18 4.41 -22.35
CA LEU A 190 18.14 5.28 -21.14
C LEU A 190 18.17 4.47 -19.86
N LYS A 191 18.84 4.97 -18.82
CA LYS A 191 18.66 4.43 -17.45
C LYS A 191 17.27 4.82 -16.91
N PRO A 192 16.67 4.06 -15.97
CA PRO A 192 15.38 4.43 -15.37
C PRO A 192 15.31 5.87 -14.87
N GLU A 193 16.34 6.36 -14.19
CA GLU A 193 16.47 7.74 -13.71
C GLU A 193 16.47 8.77 -14.86
N GLU A 194 17.11 8.46 -16.00
CA GLU A 194 17.15 9.34 -17.16
C GLU A 194 15.79 9.39 -17.86
N TYR A 195 15.07 8.27 -17.90
CA TYR A 195 13.70 8.21 -18.40
C TYR A 195 12.76 9.04 -17.51
N ILE A 196 12.80 8.79 -16.20
CA ILE A 196 11.94 9.50 -15.23
C ILE A 196 12.23 10.98 -15.24
N GLY A 197 13.49 11.40 -15.26
CA GLY A 197 13.86 12.82 -15.34
C GLY A 197 13.31 13.55 -16.58
N ARG A 198 13.02 12.83 -17.67
CA ARG A 198 12.36 13.38 -18.87
C ARG A 198 10.85 13.53 -18.71
N GLN A 199 10.21 12.62 -17.98
CA GLN A 199 8.75 12.64 -17.77
C GLN A 199 8.35 13.53 -16.58
N ILE A 200 9.19 13.54 -15.55
CA ILE A 200 8.96 14.21 -14.27
C ILE A 200 10.25 14.95 -13.87
N ALA A 201 10.48 16.11 -14.46
CA ALA A 201 11.67 16.92 -14.18
C ALA A 201 11.80 17.23 -12.68
N GLY A 202 12.94 16.84 -12.08
CA GLY A 202 13.23 17.03 -10.66
C GLY A 202 12.47 16.09 -9.72
N GLY A 203 11.76 15.10 -10.26
CA GLY A 203 10.88 14.22 -9.49
C GLY A 203 11.49 12.94 -8.98
N LYS A 204 11.14 12.59 -7.73
CA LYS A 204 11.49 11.31 -7.11
C LYS A 204 10.28 10.41 -7.02
N LEU A 205 10.52 9.11 -7.19
CA LEU A 205 9.53 8.08 -6.93
C LEU A 205 9.41 7.84 -5.42
N VAL A 206 8.18 7.79 -4.90
CA VAL A 206 7.92 7.68 -3.45
C VAL A 206 7.49 6.28 -3.03
N GLY A 207 6.92 5.48 -3.93
CA GLY A 207 6.50 4.12 -3.64
C GLY A 207 6.17 3.32 -4.89
N MET A 208 6.48 2.03 -4.86
CA MET A 208 6.42 1.12 -6.01
C MET A 208 5.31 0.08 -5.86
N GLY A 209 4.77 -0.39 -6.99
CA GLY A 209 3.94 -1.59 -7.10
C GLY A 209 4.44 -2.47 -8.24
N ILE A 210 4.17 -3.78 -8.18
CA ILE A 210 4.58 -4.75 -9.20
C ILE A 210 3.52 -5.83 -9.36
N ILE A 211 3.28 -6.28 -10.60
CA ILE A 211 2.51 -7.50 -10.90
C ILE A 211 3.21 -8.35 -11.96
N LEU A 212 3.03 -9.66 -11.85
CA LEU A 212 3.34 -10.62 -12.92
C LEU A 212 2.02 -10.94 -13.62
N SER A 213 1.87 -10.65 -14.91
CA SER A 213 0.57 -10.70 -15.61
C SER A 213 0.47 -11.88 -16.57
N THR A 214 -0.75 -12.29 -16.93
CA THR A 214 -1.02 -13.16 -18.10
C THR A 214 -1.18 -12.36 -19.39
N ALA A 215 -1.28 -11.03 -19.32
CA ALA A 215 -1.39 -10.17 -20.50
C ALA A 215 -0.21 -10.39 -21.44
N PHE A 216 -0.51 -10.67 -22.71
CA PHE A 216 0.49 -10.98 -23.74
C PHE A 216 1.33 -12.24 -23.44
N ALA A 217 0.81 -13.18 -22.65
CA ALA A 217 1.42 -14.50 -22.51
C ALA A 217 1.51 -15.21 -23.87
N THR A 218 2.58 -15.98 -24.05
CA THR A 218 2.93 -16.68 -25.30
C THR A 218 1.92 -17.79 -25.66
N SER A 219 1.13 -18.24 -24.68
CA SER A 219 0.03 -19.19 -24.84
C SER A 219 -1.30 -18.47 -24.60
N THR A 220 -2.28 -18.72 -25.46
CA THR A 220 -3.66 -18.24 -25.27
C THR A 220 -4.36 -18.90 -24.06
N GLN A 221 -3.72 -19.91 -23.46
CA GLN A 221 -4.26 -20.69 -22.33
C GLN A 221 -3.49 -20.46 -21.01
N THR A 222 -2.57 -19.49 -20.93
CA THR A 222 -1.85 -19.24 -19.68
C THR A 222 -2.82 -18.79 -18.59
N THR A 223 -2.93 -19.59 -17.53
CA THR A 223 -3.75 -19.29 -16.35
C THR A 223 -2.95 -18.53 -15.28
N TYR A 224 -3.62 -17.93 -14.30
CA TYR A 224 -2.91 -17.39 -13.12
C TYR A 224 -2.12 -18.46 -12.38
N LYS A 225 -2.62 -19.70 -12.32
CA LYS A 225 -1.88 -20.81 -11.72
C LYS A 225 -0.54 -21.03 -12.44
N ASP A 226 -0.54 -21.02 -13.77
CA ASP A 226 0.70 -21.14 -14.54
C ASP A 226 1.68 -19.99 -14.20
N ILE A 227 1.21 -18.76 -14.00
CA ILE A 227 2.08 -17.65 -13.56
C ILE A 227 2.65 -17.88 -12.16
N TRP A 228 1.82 -18.41 -11.25
CA TRP A 228 2.17 -18.75 -9.87
C TRP A 228 3.01 -20.02 -9.74
N GLU A 229 3.31 -20.75 -10.82
CA GLU A 229 4.13 -21.95 -10.75
C GLU A 229 5.31 -21.91 -11.75
N ASP A 230 5.27 -21.05 -12.78
CA ASP A 230 6.26 -21.03 -13.86
C ASP A 230 7.58 -20.37 -13.46
N ARG A 231 8.61 -21.15 -13.15
CA ARG A 231 10.01 -20.69 -12.97
C ARG A 231 10.60 -20.02 -14.21
N SER A 232 10.29 -20.54 -15.38
CA SER A 232 11.02 -20.25 -16.61
C SER A 232 10.68 -18.88 -17.19
N CYS A 233 9.58 -18.27 -16.74
CA CYS A 233 8.95 -17.10 -17.35
C CYS A 233 8.36 -17.34 -18.75
N THR A 234 8.57 -18.53 -19.34
CA THR A 234 8.17 -18.87 -20.71
C THR A 234 6.66 -18.83 -20.91
N ARG A 235 5.90 -19.13 -19.85
CA ARG A 235 4.43 -19.13 -19.84
C ARG A 235 3.89 -17.82 -19.32
N ARG A 236 4.72 -16.93 -18.78
CA ARG A 236 4.26 -15.66 -18.21
C ARG A 236 3.92 -14.66 -19.31
N GLY A 237 2.97 -13.79 -19.03
CA GLY A 237 2.79 -12.54 -19.76
C GLY A 237 3.68 -11.44 -19.18
N ASN A 238 3.38 -10.19 -19.52
CA ASN A 238 4.20 -9.04 -19.17
C ASN A 238 4.34 -8.83 -17.65
N THR A 239 5.46 -8.24 -17.24
CA THR A 239 5.63 -7.69 -15.89
C THR A 239 5.33 -6.20 -15.91
N TYR A 240 4.48 -5.74 -14.99
CA TYR A 240 4.18 -4.33 -14.85
C TYR A 240 4.72 -3.78 -13.53
N ILE A 241 5.27 -2.57 -13.59
CA ILE A 241 5.67 -1.78 -12.43
C ILE A 241 4.87 -0.50 -12.45
N ILE A 242 4.39 -0.08 -11.29
CA ILE A 242 3.76 1.22 -11.10
C ILE A 242 4.49 2.02 -10.02
N ALA A 243 4.44 3.34 -10.09
CA ALA A 243 4.98 4.19 -9.04
C ALA A 243 4.26 5.53 -8.94
N GLY A 244 4.08 6.00 -7.70
CA GLY A 244 3.76 7.40 -7.43
C GLY A 244 5.04 8.24 -7.36
N SER A 245 4.92 9.53 -7.67
CA SER A 245 6.01 10.51 -7.55
C SER A 245 5.65 11.68 -6.63
N GLU A 246 6.65 12.41 -6.16
CA GLU A 246 6.48 13.66 -5.38
C GLU A 246 5.73 14.75 -6.17
N GLN A 247 5.74 14.67 -7.50
CA GLN A 247 5.04 15.58 -8.40
C GLN A 247 3.61 15.12 -8.63
N ASN A 248 3.14 14.14 -7.88
CA ASN A 248 1.79 13.64 -7.90
C ASN A 248 1.41 12.92 -9.21
N ALA A 249 2.39 12.36 -9.91
CA ALA A 249 2.18 11.58 -11.11
C ALA A 249 2.18 10.07 -10.80
N LEU A 250 1.34 9.32 -11.52
CA LEU A 250 1.33 7.86 -11.49
C LEU A 250 2.01 7.34 -12.76
N GLN A 251 3.14 6.66 -12.60
CA GLN A 251 3.89 6.05 -13.69
C GLN A 251 3.56 4.57 -13.81
N ILE A 252 3.58 4.05 -15.04
CA ILE A 252 3.46 2.62 -15.34
C ILE A 252 4.54 2.22 -16.35
N TRP A 253 5.20 1.08 -16.10
CA TRP A 253 6.19 0.47 -16.97
C TRP A 253 5.82 -0.99 -17.24
N CYS A 254 6.22 -1.48 -18.41
CA CYS A 254 5.97 -2.84 -18.87
C CYS A 254 7.27 -3.48 -19.41
N CYS A 255 7.66 -4.64 -18.89
CA CYS A 255 8.70 -5.51 -19.47
C CYS A 255 8.03 -6.76 -20.07
N SER A 256 8.51 -7.18 -21.23
CA SER A 256 8.08 -8.45 -21.86
C SER A 256 8.72 -9.64 -21.15
N SER A 257 7.92 -10.66 -20.85
CA SER A 257 8.37 -11.93 -20.24
C SER A 257 9.15 -12.83 -21.18
N ALA A 258 8.93 -12.74 -22.50
CA ALA A 258 9.59 -13.58 -23.53
C ALA A 258 11.13 -13.48 -23.55
N TYR A 259 11.68 -12.58 -22.72
CA TYR A 259 13.11 -12.31 -22.57
C TYR A 259 13.66 -12.63 -21.17
N LEU A 260 12.82 -13.01 -20.21
CA LEU A 260 13.26 -13.49 -18.89
C LEU A 260 13.73 -14.96 -18.91
N ASP A 261 13.42 -15.70 -19.98
CA ASP A 261 13.73 -17.13 -20.17
C ASP A 261 15.23 -17.47 -20.23
N GLN A 262 16.11 -16.48 -20.38
CA GLN A 262 17.56 -16.70 -20.57
C GLN A 262 18.39 -16.64 -19.27
N LEU A 263 17.78 -16.78 -18.10
CA LEU A 263 18.43 -16.68 -16.78
C LEU A 263 19.24 -17.94 -16.38
N ALA A 264 20.03 -18.48 -17.31
CA ALA A 264 21.27 -19.15 -16.95
C ALA A 264 22.27 -18.10 -16.41
N PRO A 265 23.21 -18.46 -15.51
CA PRO A 265 24.16 -17.50 -14.96
C PRO A 265 25.09 -17.01 -16.10
N GLY A 266 24.87 -15.79 -16.63
CA GLY A 266 25.80 -15.26 -17.65
C GLY A 266 25.41 -14.05 -18.51
N GLY A 267 24.16 -13.57 -18.57
CA GLY A 267 23.89 -12.37 -19.38
C GLY A 267 22.42 -11.97 -19.42
N VAL A 268 22.13 -10.71 -19.12
CA VAL A 268 20.78 -10.19 -18.94
C VAL A 268 20.31 -9.44 -20.19
N ASN A 269 19.09 -9.69 -20.65
CA ASN A 269 18.32 -8.76 -21.47
C ASN A 269 16.84 -8.84 -21.04
N CYS A 270 16.38 -8.13 -19.98
CA CYS A 270 14.94 -7.77 -19.88
C CYS A 270 14.77 -6.49 -20.69
N GLU A 271 13.91 -6.54 -21.70
CA GLU A 271 13.55 -5.36 -22.47
C GLU A 271 12.28 -4.75 -21.92
N TRP A 272 12.43 -3.61 -21.26
CA TRP A 272 11.33 -2.72 -20.92
C TRP A 272 10.79 -2.11 -22.21
N ILE A 273 9.60 -2.56 -22.62
CA ILE A 273 9.04 -2.28 -23.95
C ILE A 273 8.15 -1.04 -23.97
N SER A 274 7.62 -0.61 -22.82
CA SER A 274 6.74 0.55 -22.74
C SER A 274 6.77 1.20 -21.36
N ALA A 275 6.48 2.50 -21.34
CA ALA A 275 6.47 3.34 -20.16
C ALA A 275 5.54 4.52 -20.42
N ASP A 276 4.68 4.86 -19.45
CA ASP A 276 3.73 5.96 -19.60
C ASP A 276 3.34 6.56 -18.25
N THR A 277 2.75 7.76 -18.28
CA THR A 277 2.12 8.39 -17.12
C THR A 277 0.61 8.17 -17.20
N VAL A 278 0.05 7.48 -16.22
CA VAL A 278 -1.40 7.36 -16.08
C VAL A 278 -1.96 8.72 -15.71
N THR A 279 -2.52 9.41 -16.70
CA THR A 279 -3.22 10.69 -16.54
C THR A 279 -4.71 10.46 -16.35
N LYS A 280 -5.41 11.45 -15.77
CA LYS A 280 -6.87 11.53 -15.85
C LYS A 280 -7.24 11.65 -17.35
N PRO A 281 -8.28 10.97 -17.86
CA PRO A 281 -8.63 11.08 -19.29
C PRO A 281 -9.05 12.53 -19.62
N ALA A 282 -8.60 13.02 -20.78
CA ALA A 282 -8.88 14.35 -21.37
C ALA A 282 -10.37 14.53 -21.80
N PRO A 283 -10.81 15.71 -22.28
CA PRO A 283 -11.17 16.94 -21.57
C PRO A 283 -12.67 17.31 -21.77
N GLU A 284 -13.55 16.36 -22.05
CA GLU A 284 -14.98 16.65 -22.30
C GLU A 284 -15.82 16.72 -21.01
N THR A 285 -15.29 16.29 -19.86
CA THR A 285 -16.05 16.16 -18.61
C THR A 285 -15.29 16.56 -17.34
N GLN A 286 -14.85 17.83 -17.26
CA GLN A 286 -14.51 18.54 -16.00
C GLN A 286 -13.04 18.46 -15.52
N SER A 287 -12.41 19.65 -15.52
CA SER A 287 -11.19 20.10 -14.83
C SER A 287 -10.28 18.99 -14.28
N GLU A 288 -9.25 18.66 -15.05
CA GLU A 288 -8.26 17.63 -14.75
C GLU A 288 -7.03 18.24 -14.08
N GLU A 289 -6.84 17.98 -12.78
CA GLU A 289 -5.48 17.97 -12.25
C GLU A 289 -4.74 16.79 -12.92
N LEU A 290 -3.83 17.07 -13.85
CA LEU A 290 -2.95 16.08 -14.51
C LEU A 290 -2.03 15.32 -13.53
N ARG A 291 -2.11 15.61 -12.22
CA ARG A 291 -1.18 15.19 -11.17
C ARG A 291 -1.89 15.13 -9.81
N ALA A 292 -2.85 14.21 -9.70
CA ALA A 292 -3.68 14.05 -8.50
C ALA A 292 -3.24 12.90 -7.59
N TYR A 293 -2.22 12.12 -7.94
CA TYR A 293 -1.85 10.91 -7.22
C TYR A 293 -0.82 11.18 -6.13
N PHE A 294 -0.74 10.35 -5.10
CA PHE A 294 0.27 10.47 -4.06
C PHE A 294 0.71 9.10 -3.57
N GLY A 295 1.89 9.02 -2.94
CA GLY A 295 2.29 7.82 -2.21
C GLY A 295 2.54 6.57 -3.06
N ARG A 296 2.46 5.40 -2.42
CA ARG A 296 2.55 4.08 -3.07
C ARG A 296 1.19 3.65 -3.62
N PRO A 297 1.05 3.48 -4.95
CA PRO A 297 -0.13 2.86 -5.54
C PRO A 297 -0.05 1.32 -5.49
N SER A 298 -1.17 0.64 -5.71
CA SER A 298 -1.24 -0.82 -5.80
C SER A 298 -2.02 -1.24 -7.04
N ILE A 299 -1.53 -2.28 -7.72
CA ILE A 299 -2.17 -2.89 -8.88
C ILE A 299 -2.17 -4.40 -8.70
N ILE A 300 -3.24 -5.04 -9.16
CA ILE A 300 -3.33 -6.49 -9.35
C ILE A 300 -3.91 -6.75 -10.75
N GLN A 301 -3.67 -7.94 -11.30
CA GLN A 301 -4.54 -8.47 -12.34
C GLN A 301 -5.49 -9.45 -11.69
N GLY A 302 -6.76 -9.07 -11.64
CA GLY A 302 -7.83 -9.83 -11.00
C GLY A 302 -8.69 -10.59 -11.99
N ASP A 303 -9.38 -11.62 -11.51
CA ASP A 303 -10.26 -12.49 -12.30
C ASP A 303 -11.61 -11.85 -12.67
N TYR A 304 -11.86 -10.59 -12.27
CA TYR A 304 -13.02 -9.85 -12.72
C TYR A 304 -12.99 -9.76 -14.25
N ASN A 305 -14.04 -10.28 -14.89
CA ASN A 305 -14.14 -10.41 -16.34
C ASN A 305 -13.07 -11.36 -16.93
N GLN A 306 -12.52 -12.29 -16.16
CA GLN A 306 -11.72 -13.40 -16.68
C GLN A 306 -12.65 -14.48 -17.22
N ASP A 307 -12.25 -15.11 -18.33
CA ASP A 307 -12.91 -16.29 -18.87
C ASP A 307 -11.85 -17.33 -19.28
N ASP A 308 -11.84 -18.46 -18.57
CA ASP A 308 -10.97 -19.61 -18.81
C ASP A 308 -11.61 -20.54 -19.87
N SER A 309 -12.06 -20.01 -21.00
CA SER A 309 -12.85 -20.79 -21.96
C SER A 309 -11.99 -21.65 -22.89
N GLY A 310 -11.96 -22.97 -22.62
CA GLY A 310 -11.97 -24.09 -23.59
C GLY A 310 -10.91 -24.22 -24.71
N LEU A 311 -10.82 -25.41 -25.31
CA LEU A 311 -9.86 -25.74 -26.39
C LEU A 311 -9.98 -24.89 -27.69
N PHE A 312 -11.04 -24.08 -27.83
CA PHE A 312 -11.38 -23.39 -29.09
C PHE A 312 -11.94 -21.96 -28.94
N ASP A 313 -12.00 -21.39 -27.72
CA ASP A 313 -12.48 -20.02 -27.51
C ASP A 313 -11.34 -19.06 -27.10
N ASP A 314 -11.51 -17.79 -27.43
CA ASP A 314 -10.57 -16.72 -27.08
C ASP A 314 -10.78 -16.30 -25.62
N GLY A 315 -10.10 -16.96 -24.69
CA GLY A 315 -10.20 -16.65 -23.25
C GLY A 315 -9.94 -15.17 -22.92
N HIS A 316 -10.44 -14.70 -21.79
CA HIS A 316 -10.32 -13.28 -21.40
C HIS A 316 -9.35 -13.11 -20.23
N TYR A 317 -8.41 -12.15 -20.32
CA TYR A 317 -7.32 -11.98 -19.35
C TYR A 317 -7.76 -11.46 -17.97
N GLY A 318 -9.02 -11.07 -17.81
CA GLY A 318 -9.51 -10.35 -16.63
C GLY A 318 -9.19 -8.85 -16.67
N ASN A 319 -9.17 -8.24 -15.49
CA ASN A 319 -8.98 -6.80 -15.33
C ASN A 319 -7.67 -6.47 -14.61
N PHE A 320 -7.04 -5.37 -14.98
CA PHE A 320 -6.15 -4.67 -14.06
C PHE A 320 -6.99 -3.84 -13.11
N GLU A 321 -6.77 -4.04 -11.81
CA GLU A 321 -7.42 -3.31 -10.73
C GLU A 321 -6.34 -2.45 -10.06
N LEU A 322 -6.43 -1.14 -10.22
CA LEU A 322 -5.46 -0.16 -9.73
C LEU A 322 -6.10 0.71 -8.65
N VAL A 323 -5.44 0.83 -7.51
CA VAL A 323 -5.81 1.82 -6.49
C VAL A 323 -4.62 2.74 -6.21
N SER A 324 -4.90 4.04 -6.17
CA SER A 324 -3.91 5.06 -5.88
C SER A 324 -4.42 6.04 -4.82
N PRO A 325 -3.58 6.43 -3.84
CA PRO A 325 -3.87 7.57 -2.99
C PRO A 325 -3.97 8.85 -3.81
N LEU A 326 -4.86 9.74 -3.37
CA LEU A 326 -5.03 11.06 -3.99
C LEU A 326 -4.39 12.15 -3.13
N LYS A 327 -3.73 13.11 -3.80
CA LYS A 327 -3.19 14.33 -3.19
C LYS A 327 -4.28 15.14 -2.48
N SER A 328 -5.50 15.14 -3.02
CA SER A 328 -6.67 15.80 -2.45
C SER A 328 -7.32 15.03 -1.29
N GLY A 329 -6.75 13.89 -0.89
CA GLY A 329 -7.37 12.96 0.06
C GLY A 329 -8.31 11.95 -0.60
N GLY A 330 -8.51 10.84 0.09
CA GLY A 330 -9.20 9.66 -0.40
C GLY A 330 -8.34 8.80 -1.31
N LEU A 331 -8.98 7.78 -1.87
CA LEU A 331 -8.39 6.77 -2.74
C LEU A 331 -9.18 6.72 -4.05
N LEU A 332 -8.49 6.47 -5.16
CA LEU A 332 -9.12 6.24 -6.46
C LEU A 332 -8.86 4.81 -6.93
N HIS A 333 -9.93 4.03 -7.07
CA HIS A 333 -9.90 2.73 -7.72
C HIS A 333 -10.25 2.86 -9.21
N ARG A 334 -9.47 2.25 -10.11
CA ARG A 334 -9.76 2.16 -11.55
C ARG A 334 -9.56 0.72 -12.01
N ALA A 335 -10.52 0.21 -12.77
CA ALA A 335 -10.39 -1.04 -13.50
C ALA A 335 -10.00 -0.76 -14.96
N ARG A 336 -9.17 -1.62 -15.55
CA ARG A 336 -8.93 -1.68 -16.98
C ARG A 336 -9.15 -3.12 -17.43
N ASN A 337 -10.07 -3.31 -18.37
CA ASN A 337 -10.20 -4.58 -19.08
C ASN A 337 -8.92 -4.81 -19.90
N VAL A 338 -8.30 -5.98 -19.77
CA VAL A 338 -7.02 -6.33 -20.43
C VAL A 338 -7.22 -6.94 -21.82
N GLY A 339 -8.46 -7.28 -22.18
CA GLY A 339 -8.85 -7.86 -23.45
C GLY A 339 -8.63 -9.37 -23.53
N ILE A 340 -8.56 -9.86 -24.76
CA ILE A 340 -8.36 -11.28 -25.11
C ILE A 340 -7.00 -11.46 -25.80
N PRO A 341 -6.40 -12.67 -25.82
CA PRO A 341 -5.09 -12.93 -26.40
C PRO A 341 -4.87 -12.41 -27.83
N HIS A 342 -5.90 -12.46 -28.67
CA HIS A 342 -5.81 -12.01 -30.06
C HIS A 342 -6.20 -10.54 -30.28
N ASN A 343 -6.75 -9.88 -29.27
CA ASN A 343 -7.16 -8.48 -29.34
C ASN A 343 -6.97 -7.79 -27.98
N PRO A 344 -5.72 -7.62 -27.53
CA PRO A 344 -5.43 -6.95 -26.28
C PRO A 344 -5.75 -5.45 -26.39
N VAL A 345 -6.19 -4.84 -25.28
CA VAL A 345 -6.40 -3.39 -25.21
C VAL A 345 -5.08 -2.65 -25.44
N GLY A 346 -5.11 -1.52 -26.17
CA GLY A 346 -3.96 -0.76 -26.68
C GLY A 346 -3.00 -0.17 -25.63
N GLY A 347 -2.50 1.06 -25.81
CA GLY A 347 -1.41 1.64 -25.00
C GLY A 347 -1.61 1.56 -23.47
N LEU A 348 -0.55 1.74 -22.68
CA LEU A 348 -0.59 1.61 -21.19
C LEU A 348 -1.62 2.54 -20.51
N THR A 349 -1.99 3.64 -21.18
CA THR A 349 -2.96 4.63 -20.72
C THR A 349 -4.37 4.44 -21.27
N GLU A 350 -4.59 3.48 -22.16
CA GLU A 350 -5.90 3.20 -22.76
C GLU A 350 -6.74 2.22 -21.94
N GLY A 351 -8.06 2.27 -22.08
CA GLY A 351 -9.00 1.28 -21.53
C GLY A 351 -9.25 1.35 -20.03
N TRP A 352 -8.70 2.34 -19.32
CA TRP A 352 -9.02 2.58 -17.91
C TRP A 352 -10.41 3.18 -17.74
N GLY A 353 -11.25 2.57 -16.91
CA GLY A 353 -12.57 3.09 -16.54
C GLY A 353 -12.53 4.44 -15.83
N PRO A 354 -13.70 5.07 -15.60
CA PRO A 354 -13.81 6.39 -14.97
C PRO A 354 -13.27 6.41 -13.53
N GLY A 355 -13.33 5.26 -12.85
CA GLY A 355 -12.86 5.06 -11.50
C GLY A 355 -13.87 5.44 -10.43
N THR A 356 -13.65 4.91 -9.22
CA THR A 356 -14.49 5.11 -8.04
C THR A 356 -13.63 5.70 -6.93
N ARG A 357 -14.01 6.89 -6.43
CA ARG A 357 -13.38 7.50 -5.25
C ARG A 357 -14.00 6.94 -3.98
N PHE A 358 -13.16 6.61 -3.00
CA PHE A 358 -13.57 6.14 -1.67
C PHE A 358 -12.53 6.55 -0.61
N GLY A 359 -12.74 6.17 0.66
CA GLY A 359 -11.85 6.57 1.76
C GLY A 359 -12.04 8.01 2.25
N GLY A 360 -13.15 8.66 1.87
CA GLY A 360 -13.48 10.02 2.27
C GLY A 360 -12.41 11.02 1.83
N ASP A 361 -12.06 11.95 2.72
CA ASP A 361 -11.01 12.95 2.49
C ASP A 361 -9.70 12.61 3.24
N ALA A 362 -9.58 11.43 3.85
CA ALA A 362 -8.38 11.01 4.59
C ALA A 362 -7.13 10.95 3.69
N LEU A 363 -5.97 11.31 4.24
CA LEU A 363 -4.70 11.28 3.50
C LEU A 363 -3.97 9.96 3.73
N TYR A 364 -3.63 9.28 2.64
CA TYR A 364 -2.88 8.03 2.66
C TYR A 364 -1.55 8.18 1.91
N ASP A 365 -0.51 7.57 2.47
CA ASP A 365 0.83 7.49 1.89
C ASP A 365 1.05 6.23 1.07
N GLU A 366 0.28 5.18 1.36
CA GLU A 366 0.44 3.89 0.72
C GLU A 366 -0.84 3.08 0.80
N VAL A 367 -1.11 2.31 -0.27
CA VAL A 367 -2.16 1.30 -0.32
C VAL A 367 -1.61 -0.04 -0.77
N SER A 368 -2.30 -1.11 -0.38
CA SER A 368 -2.07 -2.45 -0.87
C SER A 368 -3.41 -3.13 -1.12
N LEU A 369 -3.60 -3.58 -2.36
CA LEU A 369 -4.80 -4.24 -2.85
C LEU A 369 -4.53 -5.73 -3.01
N ILE A 370 -5.52 -6.56 -2.67
CA ILE A 370 -5.57 -7.97 -3.04
C ILE A 370 -6.95 -8.29 -3.60
N GLN A 371 -7.03 -9.41 -4.31
CA GLN A 371 -8.30 -10.09 -4.53
C GLN A 371 -8.31 -11.35 -3.67
N SER A 372 -9.24 -11.41 -2.73
CA SER A 372 -9.32 -12.52 -1.79
C SER A 372 -10.27 -13.60 -2.28
N ASN A 373 -10.23 -14.77 -1.64
CA ASN A 373 -11.21 -15.84 -1.83
C ASN A 373 -12.55 -15.59 -1.09
N TYR A 374 -12.77 -14.41 -0.50
CA TYR A 374 -14.05 -14.07 0.16
C TYR A 374 -15.06 -13.55 -0.85
N GLY A 375 -16.30 -14.03 -0.80
CA GLY A 375 -17.39 -13.49 -1.62
C GLY A 375 -17.95 -14.54 -2.59
N GLY A 376 -18.38 -14.08 -3.77
CA GLY A 376 -18.90 -14.92 -4.84
C GLY A 376 -17.79 -15.64 -5.63
N GLU A 377 -18.11 -16.07 -6.85
CA GLU A 377 -17.19 -16.81 -7.75
C GLU A 377 -15.85 -16.11 -7.96
N HIS A 378 -15.86 -14.78 -8.05
CA HIS A 378 -14.66 -13.96 -8.24
C HIS A 378 -14.00 -13.48 -6.94
N GLY A 379 -14.62 -13.73 -5.78
CA GLY A 379 -14.16 -13.14 -4.53
C GLY A 379 -14.23 -11.60 -4.50
N ASN A 380 -13.63 -10.99 -3.49
CA ASN A 380 -13.72 -9.55 -3.19
C ASN A 380 -12.38 -8.86 -3.45
N LEU A 381 -12.43 -7.59 -3.85
CA LEU A 381 -11.28 -6.71 -3.69
C LEU A 381 -11.18 -6.28 -2.22
N GLU A 382 -10.01 -6.46 -1.64
CA GLU A 382 -9.72 -6.11 -0.25
C GLU A 382 -8.51 -5.16 -0.25
N LEU A 383 -8.57 -4.11 0.56
CA LEU A 383 -7.56 -3.07 0.54
C LEU A 383 -7.17 -2.61 1.94
N VAL A 384 -5.88 -2.38 2.11
CA VAL A 384 -5.32 -1.70 3.27
C VAL A 384 -4.73 -0.36 2.82
N ALA A 385 -5.03 0.71 3.56
CA ALA A 385 -4.49 2.05 3.35
C ALA A 385 -3.95 2.62 4.67
N ARG A 386 -2.90 3.43 4.61
CA ARG A 386 -2.36 4.10 5.80
C ARG A 386 -1.63 5.40 5.50
N ASN A 387 -1.53 6.23 6.53
CA ASN A 387 -0.53 7.30 6.62
C ASN A 387 0.73 6.73 7.31
N ARG A 388 1.93 7.12 6.89
CA ARG A 388 3.21 6.60 7.44
C ARG A 388 3.38 6.86 8.94
N CYS A 389 2.74 7.89 9.49
CA CYS A 389 2.80 8.22 10.91
C CYS A 389 1.71 7.52 11.75
N GLN A 390 0.78 6.82 11.12
CA GLN A 390 -0.30 6.11 11.81
C GLN A 390 0.23 4.83 12.46
N PHE A 391 -0.17 4.59 13.71
CA PHE A 391 0.08 3.31 14.39
C PHE A 391 -0.92 2.25 13.94
N GLY A 392 -0.84 1.80 12.69
CA GLY A 392 -1.81 0.86 12.16
C GLY A 392 -2.21 1.19 10.73
N PHE A 393 -3.39 0.76 10.34
CA PHE A 393 -3.92 0.96 9.00
C PHE A 393 -5.45 0.95 9.01
N GLU A 394 -6.02 1.37 7.90
CA GLU A 394 -7.44 1.27 7.61
C GLU A 394 -7.69 0.17 6.58
N PHE A 395 -8.68 -0.65 6.85
CA PHE A 395 -9.09 -1.77 6.03
C PHE A 395 -10.42 -1.47 5.32
N PHE A 396 -10.45 -1.76 4.03
CA PHE A 396 -11.57 -1.55 3.11
C PHE A 396 -11.84 -2.81 2.30
N TRP A 397 -13.09 -2.99 1.85
CA TRP A 397 -13.44 -4.11 0.96
C TRP A 397 -14.52 -3.70 -0.05
N ARG A 398 -14.45 -4.27 -1.25
CA ARG A 398 -15.41 -4.03 -2.32
C ARG A 398 -16.37 -5.21 -2.45
N VAL A 399 -17.66 -4.93 -2.38
CA VAL A 399 -18.73 -5.90 -2.69
C VAL A 399 -19.50 -5.37 -3.90
N GLY A 400 -19.44 -6.09 -5.02
CA GLY A 400 -19.89 -5.53 -6.30
C GLY A 400 -19.07 -4.29 -6.64
N ASP A 401 -19.74 -3.17 -6.90
CA ASP A 401 -19.11 -1.87 -7.19
C ASP A 401 -18.99 -0.94 -5.98
N VAL A 402 -19.34 -1.41 -4.78
CA VAL A 402 -19.40 -0.58 -3.57
C VAL A 402 -18.22 -0.88 -2.65
N TRP A 403 -17.44 0.16 -2.34
CA TRP A 403 -16.39 0.13 -1.32
C TRP A 403 -17.00 0.32 0.08
N ASN A 404 -16.55 -0.50 1.03
CA ASN A 404 -16.97 -0.50 2.42
C ASN A 404 -15.75 -0.26 3.33
N GLY A 405 -16.00 0.16 4.58
CA GLY A 405 -14.98 0.60 5.53
C GLY A 405 -14.96 2.14 5.69
N PRO A 406 -13.92 2.71 6.35
CA PRO A 406 -12.76 2.01 6.90
C PRO A 406 -13.06 1.25 8.21
N ILE A 407 -12.33 0.16 8.43
CA ILE A 407 -12.10 -0.42 9.76
C ILE A 407 -10.66 -0.07 10.16
N TYR A 408 -10.48 0.67 11.25
CA TYR A 408 -9.14 0.92 11.79
C TYR A 408 -8.59 -0.30 12.53
N VAL A 409 -7.33 -0.65 12.27
CA VAL A 409 -6.59 -1.72 12.94
C VAL A 409 -5.23 -1.17 13.37
N GLY A 410 -4.97 -1.13 14.68
CA GLY A 410 -3.71 -0.62 15.21
C GLY A 410 -3.81 -0.03 16.61
N ARG A 411 -2.87 0.83 17.01
CA ARG A 411 -2.92 1.57 18.27
C ARG A 411 -3.73 2.85 18.10
N GLU A 412 -4.72 3.02 18.95
CA GLU A 412 -5.50 4.24 19.10
C GLU A 412 -5.91 4.27 20.57
N GLY A 413 -5.75 5.38 21.28
CA GLY A 413 -6.11 5.36 22.69
C GLY A 413 -4.94 4.98 23.61
N GLY A 414 -3.69 4.92 23.14
CA GLY A 414 -2.62 4.20 23.85
C GLY A 414 -2.86 2.68 23.96
N ALA A 415 -4.07 2.22 23.64
CA ALA A 415 -4.50 0.84 23.56
C ALA A 415 -4.41 0.33 22.11
N VAL A 416 -4.20 -0.97 21.95
CA VAL A 416 -4.31 -1.61 20.62
C VAL A 416 -5.78 -1.89 20.36
N ARG A 417 -6.33 -1.27 19.32
CA ARG A 417 -7.64 -1.56 18.75
C ARG A 417 -7.48 -2.49 17.55
N LEU A 418 -7.93 -3.72 17.74
CA LEU A 418 -8.01 -4.71 16.68
C LEU A 418 -9.46 -4.72 16.19
N GLY A 419 -9.69 -4.15 15.01
CA GLY A 419 -11.03 -4.00 14.47
C GLY A 419 -11.76 -5.35 14.36
N THR A 420 -13.04 -5.37 14.73
CA THR A 420 -13.99 -6.41 14.30
C THR A 420 -15.08 -5.76 13.47
N ASN A 421 -15.78 -6.52 12.62
CA ASN A 421 -16.88 -5.98 11.80
C ASN A 421 -17.97 -5.28 12.65
N ALA A 422 -18.14 -5.65 13.92
CA ALA A 422 -19.10 -5.05 14.85
C ALA A 422 -18.62 -3.71 15.48
N GLN A 423 -17.31 -3.45 15.50
CA GLN A 423 -16.73 -2.21 16.02
C GLN A 423 -16.74 -1.05 15.02
N ALA A 424 -16.99 -1.33 13.73
CA ALA A 424 -17.12 -0.35 12.65
C ALA A 424 -18.27 0.67 12.82
N LEU A 425 -19.04 0.58 13.90
CA LEU A 425 -20.13 1.51 14.23
C LEU A 425 -19.84 2.44 15.44
N LYS A 426 -18.64 2.43 16.05
CA LYS A 426 -18.34 3.31 17.21
C LYS A 426 -16.87 3.79 17.34
N VAL A 427 -16.69 5.11 17.11
CA VAL A 427 -15.96 6.11 17.95
C VAL A 427 -14.43 6.30 17.78
N LEU A 428 -14.04 7.57 17.53
CA LEU A 428 -12.73 8.24 17.72
C LEU A 428 -12.59 8.85 19.14
N SER A 429 -11.36 8.92 19.69
CA SER A 429 -10.74 10.07 20.44
C SER A 429 -9.86 9.71 21.67
N GLY A 430 -8.65 10.32 21.79
CA GLY A 430 -8.15 10.90 23.07
C GLY A 430 -6.82 10.48 23.73
N THR A 431 -5.69 10.19 23.05
CA THR A 431 -4.49 9.58 23.74
C THR A 431 -3.09 9.81 23.16
N LEU A 432 -2.89 10.87 22.37
CA LEU A 432 -1.54 11.21 21.92
C LEU A 432 -0.70 11.76 23.09
N THR A 433 0.61 11.50 23.08
CA THR A 433 1.56 12.17 23.98
C THR A 433 1.63 13.67 23.63
N PRO A 434 2.03 14.59 24.52
CA PRO A 434 2.08 16.02 24.18
C PRO A 434 2.95 16.34 22.96
N GLU A 435 4.08 15.66 22.81
CA GLU A 435 4.97 15.77 21.65
C GLU A 435 4.32 15.26 20.37
N ASP A 436 3.58 14.14 20.44
CA ASP A 436 2.90 13.57 19.27
C ASP A 436 1.63 14.35 18.92
N THR A 437 0.95 14.94 19.91
CA THR A 437 -0.15 15.90 19.69
C THR A 437 0.35 17.11 18.90
N LEU A 438 1.52 17.65 19.23
CA LEU A 438 2.09 18.78 18.51
C LEU A 438 2.49 18.39 17.07
N LYS A 439 3.04 17.18 16.85
CA LYS A 439 3.31 16.66 15.50
C LYS A 439 2.02 16.43 14.69
N ALA A 440 0.98 15.90 15.33
CA ALA A 440 -0.32 15.67 14.70
C ALA A 440 -0.97 16.99 14.26
N LEU A 441 -0.93 18.02 15.12
CA LEU A 441 -1.38 19.37 14.77
C LEU A 441 -0.57 19.94 13.59
N SER A 442 0.75 19.77 13.60
CA SER A 442 1.62 20.22 12.50
C SER A 442 1.26 19.57 11.16
N SER A 443 0.88 18.28 11.17
CA SER A 443 0.45 17.56 9.96
C SER A 443 -0.81 18.15 9.30
N VAL A 444 -1.63 18.86 10.07
CA VAL A 444 -2.84 19.56 9.60
C VAL A 444 -2.66 21.09 9.46
N ASN A 445 -1.41 21.56 9.41
CA ASN A 445 -1.03 22.98 9.34
C ASN A 445 -1.43 23.81 10.58
N ILE A 446 -1.51 23.18 11.75
CA ILE A 446 -1.65 23.87 13.03
C ILE A 446 -0.30 23.83 13.76
N LEU A 447 0.33 24.99 13.94
CA LEU A 447 1.65 25.14 14.53
C LEU A 447 1.55 25.84 15.91
N THR A 448 2.69 26.13 16.52
CA THR A 448 2.78 26.97 17.73
C THR A 448 3.72 28.15 17.44
N SER A 449 3.39 29.34 17.94
CA SER A 449 4.31 30.50 17.91
C SER A 449 5.14 30.63 19.19
N VAL A 450 4.81 29.83 20.20
CA VAL A 450 5.44 29.85 21.54
C VAL A 450 6.86 29.33 21.47
N GLU A 451 7.79 30.15 21.95
CA GLU A 451 9.22 29.84 22.07
C GLU A 451 9.68 29.98 23.54
N PRO A 452 10.34 28.96 24.11
CA PRO A 452 10.72 27.70 23.47
C PRO A 452 9.52 26.75 23.27
N VAL A 453 9.56 25.94 22.21
CA VAL A 453 8.52 24.92 21.91
C VAL A 453 8.24 23.97 23.09
N SER A 454 9.22 23.74 23.96
CA SER A 454 9.05 22.93 25.19
C SER A 454 7.93 23.44 26.10
N ASP A 455 7.62 24.74 26.09
CA ASP A 455 6.56 25.31 26.91
C ASP A 455 5.19 24.90 26.38
N MET A 456 5.00 24.89 25.05
CA MET A 456 3.78 24.38 24.42
C MET A 456 3.59 22.88 24.68
N VAL A 457 4.67 22.10 24.60
CA VAL A 457 4.64 20.67 24.93
C VAL A 457 4.25 20.46 26.40
N ALA A 458 4.80 21.25 27.33
CA ALA A 458 4.42 21.19 28.73
C ALA A 458 2.93 21.52 28.94
N TRP A 459 2.40 22.53 28.25
CA TRP A 459 0.99 22.88 28.34
C TRP A 459 0.06 21.82 27.74
N LEU A 460 0.43 21.22 26.60
CA LEU A 460 -0.29 20.08 26.02
C LEU A 460 -0.29 18.84 26.95
N GLY A 461 0.68 18.73 27.86
CA GLY A 461 0.72 17.71 28.90
C GLY A 461 -0.02 18.06 30.19
N ASP A 462 -0.42 19.32 30.36
CA ASP A 462 -1.06 19.82 31.56
C ASP A 462 -2.58 20.00 31.35
N ARG A 463 -3.35 19.16 32.04
CA ARG A 463 -4.83 19.17 32.02
C ARG A 463 -5.42 20.44 32.63
N ASP A 464 -4.62 21.22 33.35
CA ASP A 464 -5.03 22.52 33.86
C ASP A 464 -4.85 23.66 32.83
N THR A 465 -4.45 23.34 31.61
CA THR A 465 -4.43 24.29 30.49
C THR A 465 -5.53 23.95 29.47
N PRO A 466 -5.93 24.89 28.60
CA PRO A 466 -6.92 24.63 27.57
C PRO A 466 -6.39 23.89 26.35
N TYR A 467 -5.06 23.79 26.22
CA TYR A 467 -4.41 23.27 25.02
C TYR A 467 -4.71 21.80 24.71
N PRO A 468 -4.80 20.87 25.67
CA PRO A 468 -5.17 19.49 25.38
C PRO A 468 -6.57 19.38 24.74
N ALA A 469 -7.57 20.04 25.35
CA ALA A 469 -8.95 20.00 24.86
C ALA A 469 -9.10 20.70 23.50
N LEU A 470 -8.46 21.85 23.32
CA LEU A 470 -8.43 22.56 22.04
C LEU A 470 -7.69 21.77 20.97
N ALA A 471 -6.56 21.12 21.28
CA ALA A 471 -5.82 20.30 20.34
C ALA A 471 -6.66 19.12 19.85
N ASP A 472 -7.30 18.39 20.76
CA ASP A 472 -8.18 17.27 20.39
C ASP A 472 -9.37 17.73 19.54
N ALA A 473 -10.00 18.87 19.89
CA ALA A 473 -11.09 19.44 19.11
C ALA A 473 -10.63 19.93 17.72
N LEU A 474 -9.45 20.55 17.63
CA LEU A 474 -8.85 21.00 16.37
C LEU A 474 -8.50 19.82 15.47
N LEU A 475 -7.86 18.79 16.02
CA LEU A 475 -7.60 17.54 15.31
C LEU A 475 -8.91 16.91 14.86
N ARG A 476 -9.97 16.93 15.68
CA ARG A 476 -11.31 16.47 15.31
C ARG A 476 -11.94 17.28 14.16
N LEU A 477 -11.77 18.61 14.16
CA LEU A 477 -12.25 19.49 13.09
C LEU A 477 -11.47 19.33 11.79
N THR A 478 -10.23 18.82 11.86
CA THR A 478 -9.29 18.71 10.74
C THR A 478 -8.92 17.26 10.38
N VAL A 479 -9.59 16.26 10.99
CA VAL A 479 -9.30 14.81 10.80
C VAL A 479 -9.21 14.44 9.32
N THR A 480 -10.05 15.06 8.51
CA THR A 480 -10.19 14.73 7.09
C THR A 480 -9.64 15.81 6.16
N ARG A 481 -9.22 16.98 6.67
CA ARG A 481 -8.72 18.12 5.87
C ARG A 481 -7.77 18.98 6.69
N ARG A 482 -6.64 19.36 6.09
CA ARG A 482 -5.71 20.33 6.68
C ARG A 482 -6.02 21.77 6.24
N LEU A 483 -5.56 22.74 7.01
CA LEU A 483 -5.59 24.15 6.62
C LEU A 483 -4.68 24.39 5.41
N ALA A 484 -5.07 25.28 4.50
CA ALA A 484 -4.30 25.61 3.29
C ALA A 484 -3.02 26.40 3.61
N ALA A 485 -3.02 27.12 4.73
CA ALA A 485 -1.87 27.84 5.28
C ALA A 485 -1.70 27.55 6.78
N PRO A 486 -0.48 27.66 7.34
CA PRO A 486 -0.26 27.44 8.76
C PRO A 486 -1.01 28.43 9.67
N VAL A 487 -1.54 27.94 10.79
CA VAL A 487 -2.19 28.74 11.83
C VAL A 487 -1.67 28.32 13.20
N PHE A 488 -1.46 29.27 14.12
CA PHE A 488 -0.86 28.99 15.43
C PHE A 488 -1.93 28.68 16.49
N ILE A 489 -1.79 27.57 17.22
CA ILE A 489 -2.76 27.12 18.24
C ILE A 489 -2.93 28.12 19.39
N ASP A 490 -1.87 28.82 19.77
CA ASP A 490 -1.89 29.87 20.78
C ASP A 490 -2.66 31.12 20.32
N VAL A 491 -2.61 31.45 19.02
CA VAL A 491 -3.43 32.51 18.42
C VAL A 491 -4.90 32.08 18.33
N ILE A 492 -5.17 30.83 17.93
CA ILE A 492 -6.53 30.26 17.92
C ILE A 492 -7.15 30.33 19.32
N ARG A 493 -6.42 29.90 20.34
CA ARG A 493 -6.85 29.99 21.75
C ARG A 493 -7.12 31.44 22.15
N GLY A 494 -6.27 32.38 21.72
CA GLY A 494 -6.44 33.82 21.97
C GLY A 494 -7.78 34.35 21.46
N PHE A 495 -8.17 34.01 20.24
CA PHE A 495 -9.49 34.37 19.71
C PHE A 495 -10.64 33.61 20.38
N TYR A 496 -10.47 32.32 20.62
CA TYR A 496 -11.51 31.47 21.20
C TYR A 496 -11.93 31.97 22.59
N GLU A 497 -10.96 32.26 23.47
CA GLU A 497 -11.26 32.69 24.84
C GLU A 497 -11.40 34.21 24.97
N GLY A 498 -10.53 34.98 24.31
CA GLY A 498 -10.48 36.43 24.46
C GLY A 498 -11.56 37.15 23.66
N ASP A 499 -11.55 36.96 22.34
CA ASP A 499 -12.42 37.69 21.42
C ASP A 499 -13.84 37.12 21.39
N LEU A 500 -13.99 35.79 21.42
CA LEU A 500 -15.29 35.12 21.44
C LEU A 500 -15.83 34.86 22.85
N GLY A 501 -15.07 35.20 23.90
CA GLY A 501 -15.49 35.11 25.29
C GLY A 501 -15.79 33.69 25.78
N GLN A 502 -15.27 32.64 25.13
CA GLN A 502 -15.51 31.26 25.56
C GLN A 502 -14.69 30.93 26.81
N PRO A 503 -15.21 30.09 27.72
CA PRO A 503 -14.43 29.62 28.87
C PRO A 503 -13.24 28.77 28.42
N SER A 504 -12.15 28.75 29.20
CA SER A 504 -11.02 27.84 28.97
C SER A 504 -11.45 26.38 29.17
N PRO A 505 -11.55 25.56 28.10
CA PRO A 505 -12.01 24.18 28.21
C PRO A 505 -10.95 23.30 28.89
N ARG A 506 -11.35 22.35 29.72
CA ARG A 506 -10.47 21.30 30.29
C ARG A 506 -10.72 19.94 29.70
N ASP A 507 -11.89 19.77 29.09
CA ASP A 507 -12.30 18.59 28.37
C ASP A 507 -12.81 18.97 26.98
N ILE A 508 -12.63 18.07 26.01
CA ILE A 508 -13.09 18.29 24.64
C ILE A 508 -14.61 18.54 24.57
N ALA A 509 -15.39 17.95 25.49
CA ALA A 509 -16.83 18.16 25.57
C ALA A 509 -17.23 19.60 25.93
N GLU A 510 -16.30 20.40 26.47
CA GLU A 510 -16.49 21.82 26.79
C GLU A 510 -16.15 22.73 25.61
N VAL A 511 -15.62 22.18 24.52
CA VAL A 511 -15.28 22.95 23.32
C VAL A 511 -16.52 23.12 22.42
N HIS A 512 -16.83 24.37 22.09
CA HIS A 512 -17.91 24.72 21.19
C HIS A 512 -17.40 24.81 19.75
N ASP A 513 -17.67 23.77 18.96
CA ASP A 513 -17.17 23.64 17.58
C ASP A 513 -17.42 24.88 16.70
N ASP A 514 -18.60 25.50 16.79
CA ASP A 514 -18.93 26.69 15.98
C ASP A 514 -18.04 27.89 16.32
N HIS A 515 -17.76 28.10 17.61
CA HIS A 515 -16.86 29.16 18.05
C HIS A 515 -15.40 28.81 17.75
N LEU A 516 -15.02 27.53 17.82
CA LEU A 516 -13.68 27.08 17.46
C LEU A 516 -13.41 27.33 15.96
N ARG A 517 -14.36 27.03 15.06
CA ARG A 517 -14.26 27.36 13.64
C ARG A 517 -14.06 28.86 13.39
N ILE A 518 -14.82 29.71 14.09
CA ILE A 518 -14.67 31.16 13.99
C ILE A 518 -13.28 31.61 14.48
N ALA A 519 -12.80 31.04 15.59
CA ALA A 519 -11.48 31.35 16.14
C ALA A 519 -10.36 30.95 15.17
N VAL A 520 -10.46 29.77 14.52
CA VAL A 520 -9.50 29.34 13.50
C VAL A 520 -9.49 30.27 12.29
N LEU A 521 -10.67 30.71 11.83
CA LEU A 521 -10.80 31.66 10.73
C LEU A 521 -10.13 33.01 11.04
N LYS A 522 -10.43 33.57 12.21
CA LYS A 522 -9.82 34.83 12.65
C LYS A 522 -8.31 34.69 12.81
N ALA A 523 -7.85 33.63 13.46
CA ALA A 523 -6.42 33.34 13.63
C ALA A 523 -5.72 33.15 12.28
N SER A 524 -6.34 32.49 11.32
CA SER A 524 -5.76 32.32 9.98
C SER A 524 -5.60 33.65 9.25
N ASN A 525 -6.65 34.48 9.26
CA ASN A 525 -6.63 35.80 8.63
C ASN A 525 -5.58 36.72 9.27
N GLU A 526 -5.43 36.68 10.60
CA GLU A 526 -4.39 37.44 11.30
C GLU A 526 -2.99 36.91 10.97
N ASN A 527 -2.77 35.59 11.08
CA ASN A 527 -1.47 34.97 10.84
C ASN A 527 -0.95 35.18 9.42
N ASN A 528 -1.86 35.10 8.44
CA ASN A 528 -1.50 35.04 7.03
C ASN A 528 -1.79 36.36 6.27
N GLY A 529 -2.39 37.36 6.93
CA GLY A 529 -2.76 38.63 6.30
C GLY A 529 -3.82 38.46 5.20
N THR A 530 -4.78 37.57 5.40
CA THR A 530 -5.85 37.23 4.45
C THR A 530 -7.22 37.76 4.90
N GLU A 531 -8.18 37.81 3.97
CA GLU A 531 -9.59 38.17 4.24
C GLU A 531 -10.53 37.03 3.84
N ILE A 532 -10.25 35.82 4.30
CA ILE A 532 -11.08 34.64 4.04
C ILE A 532 -12.39 34.77 4.84
N ALA A 533 -13.52 34.45 4.21
CA ALA A 533 -14.85 34.73 4.75
C ALA A 533 -15.47 33.56 5.53
N THR A 534 -15.11 32.32 5.22
CA THR A 534 -15.66 31.11 5.86
C THR A 534 -14.55 30.18 6.33
N PHE A 535 -14.84 29.34 7.32
CA PHE A 535 -13.88 28.33 7.80
C PHE A 535 -13.59 27.30 6.71
N GLU A 536 -14.59 26.95 5.92
CA GLU A 536 -14.51 25.97 4.83
C GLU A 536 -13.48 26.40 3.78
N ASP A 537 -13.43 27.69 3.45
CA ASP A 537 -12.45 28.27 2.50
C ASP A 537 -10.99 28.23 3.01
N LEU A 538 -10.78 27.94 4.30
CA LEU A 538 -9.44 27.73 4.86
C LEU A 538 -8.89 26.33 4.59
N LEU A 539 -9.75 25.36 4.28
CA LEU A 539 -9.37 23.96 4.14
C LEU A 539 -8.83 23.70 2.74
N VAL A 540 -7.86 22.79 2.62
CA VAL A 540 -7.40 22.35 1.29
C VAL A 540 -8.56 21.67 0.55
N GLY A 541 -8.90 22.17 -0.65
CA GLY A 541 -9.94 21.59 -1.52
C GLY A 541 -11.31 22.25 -1.48
N SER A 542 -11.46 23.43 -0.85
CA SER A 542 -12.65 24.30 -0.98
C SER A 542 -12.54 25.20 -2.21
N SER A 543 -12.67 24.60 -3.39
CA SER A 543 -13.26 25.20 -4.60
C SER A 543 -13.55 24.11 -5.64
#